data_AF-A0A956QGE2-F1
#
_entry.id   AF-A0A956QGE2-F1
#
_cell.length_a   1.000
_cell.length_b   1.000
_cell.length_c   1.000
_cell.angle_alpha   90.00
_cell.angle_beta   90.00
_cell.angle_gamma   90.00
#
_symmetry.space_group_name_H-M   'P 1'
#
loop_
_entity.id
_entity.type
_entity.pdbx_description
1 polymer ?
#
loop_
_entity_poly.entity_id
_entity_poly.type
_entity_poly.pdbx_seq_one_letter_code
_entity_poly.pdbx_strand_id
1 'polypeptide(L)'
;MGTITWVLDPLDRVLDLDNDPQFKNYPASLERYTFVNSDGHYVLCWDLARFVNHNCEANCLSPGFDFEIAIRDIAAGEQLTNDYGSLNLEKPMQCRCESNQCRGITRPEDFEQLAPHWDSLLKRAFPHINRVEQPLWTWVKERDEVERCLQDASLMPSILRHRHEFHARPVA
;
A
#
# COMPACT_ATOMS: atom_id res chain seq x y z
N MET A 1 10.22 12.34 -6.89
CA MET A 1 9.90 10.94 -6.53
C MET A 1 10.79 10.50 -5.37
N GLY A 2 10.42 9.43 -4.67
CA GLY A 2 11.18 8.86 -3.55
C GLY A 2 10.81 9.40 -2.17
N THR A 3 10.01 10.45 -2.07
CA THR A 3 9.48 10.93 -0.78
C THR A 3 8.57 9.87 -0.17
N ILE A 4 8.76 9.58 1.12
CA ILE A 4 7.88 8.70 1.89
C ILE A 4 6.57 9.46 2.13
N THR A 5 5.47 8.91 1.62
CA THR A 5 4.16 9.56 1.61
C THR A 5 3.24 9.08 2.73
N TRP A 6 3.53 7.91 3.30
CA TRP A 6 2.83 7.33 4.45
C TRP A 6 3.72 6.28 5.12
N VAL A 7 3.56 6.05 6.43
CA VAL A 7 4.27 5.01 7.21
C VAL A 7 3.26 4.38 8.17
N LEU A 8 3.30 3.05 8.33
CA LEU A 8 2.58 2.36 9.39
C LEU A 8 3.23 2.66 10.74
N ASP A 9 2.63 3.56 11.50
CA ASP A 9 3.15 4.04 12.78
C ASP A 9 2.33 3.53 13.99
N PRO A 10 2.80 3.70 15.24
CA PRO A 10 2.10 3.19 16.43
C PRO A 10 0.69 3.76 16.70
N LEU A 11 0.28 4.83 16.01
CA LEU A 11 -1.04 5.43 16.13
C LEU A 11 -2.07 4.75 15.21
N ASP A 12 -1.61 4.04 14.17
CA ASP A 12 -2.47 3.22 13.32
C ASP A 12 -3.05 2.03 14.08
N ARG A 13 -4.28 1.66 13.74
CA ARG A 13 -4.95 0.52 14.38
C ARG A 13 -4.91 -0.70 13.48
N VAL A 14 -4.20 -1.73 13.92
CA VAL A 14 -4.22 -3.07 13.32
C VAL A 14 -5.34 -3.87 13.98
N LEU A 15 -6.25 -4.39 13.17
CA LEU A 15 -7.45 -5.10 13.60
C LEU A 15 -7.40 -6.55 13.11
N ASP A 16 -7.30 -7.47 14.06
CA ASP A 16 -7.40 -8.91 13.80
C ASP A 16 -8.87 -9.34 13.88
N LEU A 17 -9.53 -9.38 12.73
CA LEU A 17 -10.96 -9.66 12.65
C LEU A 17 -11.30 -11.14 12.86
N ASP A 18 -10.33 -12.04 12.67
CA ASP A 18 -10.54 -13.48 12.81
C ASP A 18 -10.42 -13.91 14.27
N ASN A 19 -9.53 -13.29 15.04
CA ASN A 19 -9.27 -13.69 16.43
C ASN A 19 -9.82 -12.74 17.49
N ASP A 20 -10.19 -11.49 17.16
CA ASP A 20 -10.81 -10.58 18.13
C ASP A 20 -12.35 -10.60 18.04
N PRO A 21 -13.04 -11.19 19.05
CA PRO A 21 -14.49 -11.28 19.06
C PRO A 21 -15.18 -9.90 19.09
N GLN A 22 -14.49 -8.83 19.47
CA GLN A 22 -15.05 -7.47 19.45
C GLN A 22 -15.35 -7.00 18.02
N PHE A 23 -14.63 -7.53 17.03
CA PHE A 23 -14.79 -7.15 15.63
C PHE A 23 -15.64 -8.14 14.83
N LYS A 24 -16.23 -9.18 15.42
CA LYS A 24 -17.02 -10.19 14.70
C LYS A 24 -18.24 -9.62 13.95
N ASN A 25 -18.73 -8.43 14.35
CA ASN A 25 -19.84 -7.69 13.71
C ASN A 25 -19.43 -6.25 13.36
N TYR A 26 -18.22 -6.06 12.83
CA TYR A 26 -17.70 -4.73 12.54
C TYR A 26 -18.48 -4.05 11.39
N PRO A 27 -18.66 -2.71 11.44
CA PRO A 27 -19.45 -2.00 10.43
C PRO A 27 -18.72 -1.93 9.08
N ALA A 28 -19.51 -1.96 7.99
CA ALA A 28 -19.02 -1.78 6.61
C ALA A 28 -18.21 -0.49 6.39
N SER A 29 -18.33 0.50 7.29
CA SER A 29 -17.49 1.69 7.25
C SER A 29 -16.01 1.40 7.49
N LEU A 30 -15.66 0.35 8.23
CA LEU A 30 -14.26 -0.04 8.40
C LEU A 30 -13.70 -0.64 7.12
N GLU A 31 -14.43 -1.50 6.41
CA GLU A 31 -14.01 -2.02 5.09
C GLU A 31 -13.63 -0.88 4.13
N ARG A 32 -14.31 0.26 4.23
CA ARG A 32 -14.06 1.43 3.38
C ARG A 32 -12.77 2.19 3.72
N TYR A 33 -12.36 2.22 4.98
CA TYR A 33 -11.26 3.06 5.48
C TYR A 33 -10.06 2.24 5.96
N THR A 34 -10.00 0.97 5.56
CA THR A 34 -8.93 0.05 5.92
C THR A 34 -8.37 -0.61 4.68
N PHE A 35 -7.14 -1.10 4.79
CA PHE A 35 -6.54 -2.04 3.84
C PHE A 35 -6.06 -3.28 4.59
N VAL A 36 -5.77 -4.36 3.88
CA VAL A 36 -5.31 -5.62 4.47
C VAL A 36 -3.79 -5.74 4.33
N ASN A 37 -3.08 -5.92 5.44
CA ASN A 37 -1.63 -6.12 5.45
C ASN A 37 -1.24 -7.58 5.10
N SER A 38 0.05 -7.90 5.06
CA SER A 38 0.55 -9.25 4.75
C SER A 38 0.03 -10.34 5.70
N ASP A 39 -0.27 -9.98 6.94
CA ASP A 39 -0.76 -10.90 7.97
C ASP A 39 -2.27 -11.17 7.86
N GLY A 40 -2.98 -10.48 6.96
CA GLY A 40 -4.44 -10.57 6.84
C GLY A 40 -5.19 -9.65 7.79
N HIS A 41 -4.48 -8.80 8.52
CA HIS A 41 -5.10 -7.84 9.44
C HIS A 41 -5.51 -6.56 8.72
N TYR A 42 -6.61 -6.00 9.19
CA TYR A 42 -7.15 -4.75 8.67
C TYR A 42 -6.44 -3.58 9.35
N VAL A 43 -5.87 -2.69 8.56
CA VAL A 43 -5.15 -1.51 9.05
C VAL A 43 -6.02 -0.27 8.85
N LEU A 44 -6.39 0.40 9.95
CA LEU A 44 -7.07 1.69 9.94
C LEU A 44 -6.06 2.81 10.20
N CYS A 45 -5.79 3.60 9.17
CA CYS A 45 -4.90 4.76 9.29
C CYS A 45 -5.53 5.83 10.20
N TRP A 46 -4.77 6.31 11.19
CA TRP A 46 -5.27 7.33 12.13
C TRP A 46 -5.36 8.72 11.46
N ASP A 47 -4.49 8.97 10.50
CA ASP A 47 -4.29 10.24 9.81
C ASP A 47 -5.19 10.39 8.55
N LEU A 48 -4.74 11.21 7.59
CA LEU A 48 -5.47 11.46 6.34
C LEU A 48 -5.27 10.34 5.30
N ALA A 49 -4.36 9.38 5.50
CA ALA A 49 -4.07 8.34 4.53
C ALA A 49 -5.29 7.43 4.27
N ARG A 50 -6.21 7.31 5.23
CA ARG A 50 -7.51 6.63 5.05
C ARG A 50 -8.39 7.23 3.94
N PHE A 51 -8.08 8.44 3.46
CA PHE A 51 -8.79 9.11 2.35
C PHE A 51 -8.01 9.07 1.03
N VAL A 52 -6.87 8.37 0.96
CA VAL A 52 -6.11 8.18 -0.28
C VAL A 52 -6.93 7.31 -1.23
N ASN A 53 -7.24 7.88 -2.40
CA ASN A 53 -8.08 7.25 -3.39
C ASN A 53 -7.29 6.28 -4.28
N HIS A 54 -8.04 5.44 -4.98
CA HIS A 54 -7.50 4.62 -6.05
C HIS A 54 -7.25 5.42 -7.35
N ASN A 55 -6.11 5.20 -8.00
CA ASN A 55 -5.93 5.45 -9.43
C ASN A 55 -5.20 4.27 -10.11
N CYS A 56 -5.59 3.91 -11.35
CA CYS A 56 -4.87 2.89 -12.14
C CYS A 56 -3.48 3.37 -12.58
N GLU A 57 -3.25 4.68 -12.60
CA GLU A 57 -1.93 5.32 -12.77
C GLU A 57 -1.50 5.99 -11.45
N ALA A 58 -1.54 5.19 -10.38
CA ALA A 58 -1.18 5.62 -9.03
C ALA A 58 0.18 6.33 -8.97
N ASN A 59 0.33 7.26 -8.02
CA ASN A 59 1.57 8.00 -7.80
C ASN A 59 2.27 7.62 -6.49
N CYS A 60 1.65 6.76 -5.68
CA CYS A 60 2.20 6.20 -4.46
C CYS A 60 2.11 4.66 -4.49
N LEU A 61 3.16 3.98 -4.01
CA LEU A 61 3.20 2.52 -3.85
C LEU A 61 4.08 2.15 -2.66
N SER A 62 3.80 0.99 -2.04
CA SER A 62 4.67 0.40 -1.03
C SER A 62 5.82 -0.39 -1.69
N PRO A 63 7.09 -0.15 -1.30
CA PRO A 63 8.24 -0.90 -1.79
C PRO A 63 8.42 -2.28 -1.15
N GLY A 64 7.38 -2.88 -0.56
CA GLY A 64 7.50 -4.12 0.23
C GLY A 64 7.96 -3.87 1.68
N PHE A 65 7.75 -2.65 2.17
CA PHE A 65 7.98 -2.24 3.56
C PHE A 65 6.73 -1.58 4.11
N ASP A 66 6.62 -1.42 5.43
CA ASP A 66 5.46 -0.80 6.10
C ASP A 66 5.39 0.73 5.90
N PHE A 67 5.66 1.21 4.69
CA PHE A 67 5.51 2.60 4.24
C PHE A 67 5.25 2.67 2.73
N GLU A 68 4.82 3.83 2.25
CA GLU A 68 4.64 4.14 0.83
C GLU A 68 5.59 5.25 0.36
N ILE A 69 5.94 5.22 -0.92
CA ILE A 69 6.74 6.27 -1.56
C ILE A 69 6.06 6.84 -2.78
N ALA A 70 6.31 8.12 -3.05
CA ALA A 70 6.00 8.74 -4.32
C ALA A 70 6.84 8.10 -5.44
N ILE A 71 6.20 7.45 -6.42
CA ILE A 71 6.89 6.75 -7.52
C ILE A 71 7.18 7.63 -8.74
N ARG A 72 6.75 8.88 -8.69
CA ARG A 72 7.07 9.96 -9.65
C ARG A 72 7.06 11.31 -8.93
N ASP A 73 7.32 12.38 -9.66
CA ASP A 73 7.08 13.73 -9.12
C ASP A 73 5.57 13.98 -9.05
N ILE A 74 5.15 14.65 -7.98
CA ILE A 74 3.75 14.95 -7.67
C ILE A 74 3.64 16.47 -7.58
N ALA A 75 2.77 17.05 -8.40
CA ALA A 75 2.59 18.49 -8.45
C ALA A 75 1.80 19.01 -7.25
N ALA A 76 1.98 20.28 -6.89
CA ALA A 76 1.15 20.92 -5.88
C ALA A 76 -0.33 20.90 -6.33
N GLY A 77 -1.22 20.45 -5.43
CA GLY A 77 -2.64 20.29 -5.71
C GLY A 77 -3.01 18.99 -6.43
N GLU A 78 -2.02 18.18 -6.84
CA GLU A 78 -2.27 16.84 -7.34
C GLU A 78 -2.66 15.89 -6.19
N GLN A 79 -3.61 14.99 -6.44
CA GLN A 79 -4.04 14.03 -5.45
C GLN A 79 -2.99 12.92 -5.25
N LEU A 80 -2.73 12.52 -4.00
CA LEU A 80 -2.04 11.26 -3.70
C LEU A 80 -2.99 10.08 -3.91
N THR A 81 -2.53 9.09 -4.67
CA THR A 81 -3.35 7.94 -5.08
C THR A 81 -2.56 6.65 -5.06
N ASN A 82 -3.25 5.57 -4.68
CA ASN A 82 -2.70 4.22 -4.62
C ASN A 82 -3.32 3.33 -5.69
N ASP A 83 -2.62 2.27 -6.05
CA ASP A 83 -3.24 1.18 -6.78
C ASP A 83 -3.85 0.20 -5.78
N TYR A 84 -5.18 0.18 -5.63
CA TYR A 84 -5.82 -0.72 -4.68
C TYR A 84 -5.61 -2.19 -5.03
N GLY A 85 -5.25 -2.52 -6.27
CA GLY A 85 -4.84 -3.88 -6.64
C GLY A 85 -3.62 -4.37 -5.86
N SER A 86 -2.78 -3.45 -5.34
CA SER A 86 -1.63 -3.80 -4.51
C SER A 86 -1.94 -3.86 -3.00
N LEU A 87 -3.21 -3.79 -2.61
CA LEU A 87 -3.66 -3.67 -1.21
C LEU A 87 -4.54 -4.84 -0.76
N ASN A 88 -4.25 -6.05 -1.25
CA ASN A 88 -4.93 -7.29 -0.87
C ASN A 88 -6.47 -7.19 -0.95
N LEU A 89 -7.02 -6.83 -2.11
CA LEU A 89 -8.47 -6.79 -2.29
C LEU A 89 -9.10 -8.17 -2.10
N GLU A 90 -10.16 -8.25 -1.30
CA GLU A 90 -10.98 -9.46 -1.16
C GLU A 90 -12.00 -9.64 -2.28
N LYS A 91 -12.47 -8.52 -2.85
CA LYS A 91 -13.53 -8.50 -3.86
C LYS A 91 -13.23 -7.47 -4.96
N PRO A 92 -13.67 -7.71 -6.20
CA PRO A 92 -13.54 -6.74 -7.27
C PRO A 92 -14.23 -5.40 -6.93
N MET A 93 -13.62 -4.30 -7.35
CA MET A 93 -14.14 -2.94 -7.15
C MET A 93 -14.31 -2.22 -8.49
N GLN A 94 -15.47 -1.60 -8.72
CA GLN A 94 -15.67 -0.75 -9.88
C GLN A 94 -14.78 0.49 -9.79
N CYS A 95 -13.94 0.69 -10.80
CA CYS A 95 -13.01 1.81 -10.84
C CYS A 95 -13.63 3.02 -11.55
N ARG A 96 -13.42 4.20 -10.96
CA ARG A 96 -13.85 5.50 -11.50
C ARG A 96 -12.71 6.52 -11.42
N CYS A 97 -11.47 6.08 -11.61
CA CYS A 97 -10.29 6.92 -11.43
C CYS A 97 -10.02 7.91 -12.57
N GLU A 98 -10.83 7.87 -13.63
CA GLU A 98 -10.76 8.79 -14.79
C GLU A 98 -9.43 8.77 -15.58
N SER A 99 -8.50 7.86 -15.24
CA SER A 99 -7.29 7.62 -16.01
C SER A 99 -7.62 7.11 -17.43
N ASN A 100 -6.83 7.54 -18.41
CA ASN A 100 -6.89 7.01 -19.78
C ASN A 100 -6.49 5.53 -19.87
N GLN A 101 -5.80 5.00 -18.85
CA GLN A 101 -5.40 3.60 -18.68
C GLN A 101 -6.23 2.90 -17.61
N CYS A 102 -7.45 3.39 -17.32
CA CYS A 102 -8.33 2.79 -16.33
C CYS A 102 -8.69 1.35 -16.70
N ARG A 103 -8.45 0.41 -15.77
CA ARG A 103 -8.83 -1.02 -15.91
C ARG A 103 -10.36 -1.25 -15.87
N GLY A 104 -11.13 -0.26 -15.45
CA GLY A 104 -12.59 -0.35 -15.26
C GLY A 104 -13.01 -1.12 -13.99
N ILE A 105 -12.31 -2.20 -13.66
CA ILE A 105 -12.49 -2.97 -12.42
C ILE A 105 -11.11 -3.29 -11.85
N THR A 106 -10.89 -2.96 -10.57
CA THR A 106 -9.72 -3.41 -9.81
C THR A 106 -10.05 -4.74 -9.17
N ARG A 107 -9.17 -5.73 -9.29
CA ARG A 107 -9.45 -7.13 -8.91
C ARG A 107 -8.42 -7.68 -7.92
N PRO A 108 -8.76 -8.70 -7.14
CA PRO A 108 -7.79 -9.40 -6.29
C PRO A 108 -6.57 -9.91 -7.07
N GLU A 109 -6.80 -10.45 -8.28
CA GLU A 109 -5.72 -11.03 -9.10
C GLU A 109 -4.78 -9.96 -9.70
N ASP A 110 -5.12 -8.68 -9.57
CA ASP A 110 -4.23 -7.60 -10.00
C ASP A 110 -2.93 -7.60 -9.20
N PHE A 111 -2.94 -8.08 -7.95
CA PHE A 111 -1.74 -8.08 -7.11
C PHE A 111 -0.60 -8.82 -7.79
N GLU A 112 -0.82 -10.09 -8.16
CA GLU A 112 0.19 -10.92 -8.81
C GLU A 112 0.45 -10.50 -10.26
N GLN A 113 -0.60 -10.10 -10.98
CA GLN A 113 -0.48 -9.76 -12.40
C GLN A 113 0.29 -8.46 -12.63
N LEU A 114 0.16 -7.48 -11.74
CA LEU A 114 0.76 -6.16 -11.87
C LEU A 114 2.00 -5.96 -10.99
N ALA A 115 2.29 -6.85 -10.05
CA ALA A 115 3.52 -6.81 -9.24
C ALA A 115 4.80 -6.56 -10.06
N PRO A 116 5.05 -7.23 -11.21
CA PRO A 116 6.23 -6.93 -12.02
C PRO A 116 6.29 -5.49 -12.54
N HIS A 117 5.13 -4.89 -12.85
CA HIS A 117 5.04 -3.50 -13.26
C HIS A 117 5.35 -2.57 -12.09
N TRP A 118 4.69 -2.75 -10.94
CA TRP A 118 4.90 -1.96 -9.74
C TRP A 118 6.35 -2.04 -9.24
N ASP A 119 6.95 -3.23 -9.21
CA ASP A 119 8.36 -3.41 -8.85
C ASP A 119 9.29 -2.61 -9.77
N SER A 120 8.97 -2.50 -11.07
CA SER A 120 9.73 -1.66 -12.01
C SER A 120 9.63 -0.17 -11.67
N LEU A 121 8.45 0.31 -11.25
CA LEU A 121 8.27 1.69 -10.79
C LEU A 121 9.06 1.94 -9.49
N LEU A 122 8.92 1.04 -8.53
CA LEU A 122 9.58 1.10 -7.22
C LEU A 122 11.09 1.07 -7.35
N LYS A 123 11.66 0.20 -8.19
CA LYS A 123 13.12 0.14 -8.44
C LYS A 123 13.68 1.46 -8.98
N ARG A 124 12.88 2.23 -9.72
CA ARG A 124 13.28 3.57 -10.21
C ARG A 124 13.16 4.64 -9.13
N ALA A 125 12.12 4.57 -8.30
CA ALA A 125 11.84 5.60 -7.29
C ALA A 125 12.62 5.42 -5.97
N PHE A 126 12.82 4.18 -5.52
CA PHE A 126 13.42 3.86 -4.22
C PHE A 126 14.80 4.50 -3.99
N PRO A 127 15.74 4.53 -4.96
CA PRO A 127 17.04 5.18 -4.78
C PRO A 127 16.96 6.69 -4.52
N HIS A 128 15.81 7.33 -4.75
CA HIS A 128 15.60 8.75 -4.45
C HIS A 128 15.25 9.01 -2.99
N ILE A 129 14.99 7.98 -2.17
CA ILE A 129 14.66 8.15 -0.74
C ILE A 129 15.75 8.96 -0.01
N ASN A 130 17.03 8.75 -0.33
CA ASN A 130 18.15 9.50 0.27
C ASN A 130 18.51 10.81 -0.45
N ARG A 131 17.73 11.23 -1.44
CA ARG A 131 17.97 12.43 -2.26
C ARG A 131 16.97 13.55 -2.00
N VAL A 132 15.92 13.27 -1.24
CA VAL A 132 14.85 14.21 -0.92
C VAL A 132 14.65 14.25 0.59
N GLU A 133 14.01 15.31 1.08
CA GLU A 133 13.65 15.39 2.48
C GLU A 133 12.66 14.28 2.85
N GLN A 134 12.84 13.69 4.02
CA GLN A 134 12.00 12.61 4.53
C GLN A 134 11.45 12.97 5.92
N PRO A 135 10.40 13.81 6.01
CA PRO A 135 9.80 14.20 7.28
C PRO A 135 9.29 13.01 8.11
N LEU A 136 8.91 11.92 7.43
CA LEU A 136 8.42 10.69 8.07
C LEU A 136 9.52 9.69 8.41
N TRP A 137 10.80 9.98 8.11
CA TRP A 137 11.89 9.02 8.29
C TRP A 137 12.00 8.45 9.71
N THR A 138 11.73 9.27 10.73
CA THR A 138 11.81 8.86 12.14
C THR A 138 10.78 7.81 12.53
N TRP A 139 9.70 7.66 11.75
CA TRP A 139 8.62 6.71 11.98
C TRP A 139 8.84 5.37 11.26
N VAL A 140 9.77 5.30 10.31
CA VAL A 140 10.08 4.06 9.58
C VAL A 140 10.70 3.04 10.53
N LYS A 141 10.10 1.85 10.60
CA LYS A 141 10.54 0.76 11.50
C LYS A 141 11.76 0.05 10.91
N GLU A 142 11.77 -0.16 9.60
CA GLU A 142 12.76 -0.96 8.88
C GLU A 142 13.94 -0.13 8.34
N ARG A 143 14.31 0.97 9.01
CA ARG A 143 15.35 1.91 8.54
C ARG A 143 16.65 1.24 8.14
N ASP A 144 17.16 0.33 8.97
CA ASP A 144 18.42 -0.39 8.70
C ASP A 144 18.33 -1.28 7.44
N GLU A 145 17.15 -1.83 7.14
CA GLU A 145 16.91 -2.61 5.92
C GLU A 145 16.82 -1.69 4.69
N VAL A 146 16.11 -0.56 4.82
CA VAL A 146 16.02 0.46 3.78
C VAL A 146 17.41 1.03 3.44
N GLU A 147 18.23 1.35 4.44
CA GLU A 147 19.59 1.85 4.23
C GLU A 147 20.48 0.84 3.50
N ARG A 148 20.37 -0.45 3.82
CA ARG A 148 21.06 -1.51 3.06
C ARG A 148 20.58 -1.59 1.62
N CYS A 149 19.27 -1.50 1.38
CA CYS A 149 18.70 -1.49 0.02
C CYS A 149 19.14 -0.25 -0.78
N LEU A 150 19.38 0.88 -0.12
CA LEU A 150 19.91 2.10 -0.75
C LEU A 150 21.39 1.97 -1.16
N GLN A 151 22.14 1.10 -0.49
CA GLN A 151 23.52 0.76 -0.84
C GLN A 151 23.59 -0.32 -1.92
N ASP A 152 22.65 -1.27 -1.89
CA ASP A 152 22.54 -2.37 -2.85
C ASP A 152 21.08 -2.60 -3.23
N ALA A 153 20.70 -2.11 -4.42
CA ALA A 153 19.34 -2.20 -4.94
C ALA A 153 18.89 -3.64 -5.22
N SER A 154 19.80 -4.62 -5.26
CA SER A 154 19.44 -6.04 -5.41
C SER A 154 18.78 -6.63 -4.16
N LEU A 155 18.96 -5.97 -3.00
CA LEU A 155 18.34 -6.35 -1.73
C LEU A 155 16.91 -5.85 -1.59
N MET A 156 16.45 -4.96 -2.48
CA MET A 156 15.12 -4.38 -2.40
C MET A 156 14.06 -5.49 -2.54
N PRO A 157 13.11 -5.61 -1.59
CA PRO A 157 12.06 -6.61 -1.68
C PRO A 157 11.13 -6.28 -2.85
N SER A 158 10.42 -7.31 -3.32
CA SER A 158 9.27 -7.13 -4.20
C SER A 158 8.08 -6.63 -3.37
N ILE A 159 7.18 -5.89 -4.00
CA ILE A 159 5.87 -5.55 -3.43
C ILE A 159 5.08 -6.80 -2.99
N LEU A 160 5.37 -7.97 -3.57
CA LEU A 160 4.82 -9.26 -3.16
C LEU A 160 5.12 -9.63 -1.71
N ARG A 161 6.09 -8.99 -1.04
CA ARG A 161 6.29 -9.13 0.42
C ARG A 161 5.03 -8.79 1.21
N HIS A 162 4.15 -7.93 0.67
CA HIS A 162 2.88 -7.54 1.29
C HIS A 162 1.68 -8.40 0.89
N ARG A 163 1.87 -9.40 0.03
CA ARG A 163 0.76 -10.24 -0.45
C ARG A 163 0.24 -11.14 0.67
N HIS A 164 -1.07 -11.07 0.92
CA HIS A 164 -1.80 -11.93 1.86
C HIS A 164 -2.71 -12.93 1.16
N GLU A 165 -2.39 -14.23 1.18
CA GLU A 165 -3.25 -15.25 0.61
C GLU A 165 -4.51 -15.49 1.45
N PHE A 166 -5.66 -15.02 0.95
CA PHE A 166 -6.94 -15.34 1.57
C PHE A 166 -7.22 -16.84 1.45
N HIS A 167 -7.24 -17.54 2.58
CA HIS A 167 -7.76 -18.90 2.64
C HIS A 167 -9.28 -18.85 2.56
N ALA A 168 -9.88 -19.76 1.78
CA ALA A 168 -11.32 -19.86 1.67
C ALA A 168 -11.93 -20.08 3.06
N ARG A 169 -12.68 -19.09 3.58
CA ARG A 169 -13.50 -19.29 4.78
C ARG A 169 -14.53 -20.38 4.44
N PRO A 170 -14.63 -21.46 5.23
CA PRO A 170 -15.67 -22.45 5.00
C PRO A 170 -17.03 -21.76 5.02
N VAL A 171 -17.80 -21.95 3.95
CA VAL A 171 -19.19 -21.47 3.87
C VAL A 171 -19.96 -22.18 4.98
N ALA A 172 -20.47 -21.41 5.94
CA ALA A 172 -21.34 -21.91 7.00
C ALA A 172 -22.71 -22.31 6.43
#